data_AF-A0A6F8SSI1-F1
#
_entry.id   AF-A0A6F8SSI1-F1
#
_cell.length_a   1.000
_cell.length_b   1.000
_cell.length_c   1.000
_cell.angle_alpha   90.00
_cell.angle_beta   90.00
_cell.angle_gamma   90.00
#
_symmetry.space_group_name_H-M   'P 1'
#
loop_
_entity.id
_entity.type
_entity.pdbx_description
1 polymer ?
#
loop_
_entity_poly.entity_id
_entity_poly.type
_entity_poly.pdbx_seq_one_letter_code
_entity_poly.pdbx_strand_id
1 'polypeptide(L)'
;MLSVDEKTQIQALDRTQPKLQLKPGQIERRTHDYKRHGTTSLYAALNILNGEVIGRITQRHRAKEFLDFLRQIDRETPKEQDLHLILDNSSTHKTPEVKAWLEKHFRFKLHFTPTSASWLNAVEGWFGQLERRALYRGIFTSVGELKKAIRRFIQTHNEKLAKPFRWHKSAESIMTSVTRAKLSVIDNK
;
A
#
# COMPACT_ATOMS: atom_id res chain seq x y z
N MET A 1 2.27 6.30 -14.72
CA MET A 1 1.98 6.92 -13.39
C MET A 1 1.75 5.82 -12.38
N LEU A 2 2.45 5.89 -11.24
CA LEU A 2 2.43 4.90 -10.17
C LEU A 2 1.95 5.56 -8.88
N SER A 3 1.00 4.95 -8.20
CA SER A 3 0.62 5.32 -6.83
C SER A 3 1.40 4.43 -5.89
N VAL A 4 2.18 5.04 -5.01
CA VAL A 4 3.22 4.39 -4.22
C VAL A 4 3.01 4.69 -2.74
N ASP A 5 3.15 3.65 -1.92
CA ASP A 5 3.01 3.75 -0.48
C ASP A 5 3.67 2.56 0.23
N GLU A 6 3.90 2.73 1.53
CA GLU A 6 4.37 1.71 2.44
C GLU A 6 3.26 1.22 3.38
N LYS A 7 3.06 -0.09 3.42
CA LYS A 7 2.37 -0.72 4.52
C LYS A 7 3.36 -1.25 5.53
N THR A 8 3.49 -0.56 6.66
CA THR A 8 4.42 -0.94 7.73
C THR A 8 3.78 -1.91 8.72
N GLN A 9 4.64 -2.65 9.45
CA GLN A 9 4.26 -3.48 10.60
C GLN A 9 3.16 -4.54 10.33
N ILE A 10 3.14 -5.13 9.14
CA ILE A 10 2.26 -6.26 8.82
C ILE A 10 2.65 -7.46 9.70
N GLN A 11 1.70 -7.97 10.49
CA GLN A 11 1.96 -8.93 11.56
C GLN A 11 1.74 -10.38 11.09
N ALA A 12 2.67 -11.27 11.43
CA ALA A 12 2.44 -12.71 11.32
C ALA A 12 1.69 -13.17 12.57
N LEU A 13 0.41 -13.45 12.40
CA LEU A 13 -0.48 -13.84 13.49
C LEU A 13 -0.88 -15.31 13.34
N ASP A 14 -0.63 -16.08 14.37
CA ASP A 14 -1.18 -17.42 14.56
C ASP A 14 -2.29 -17.36 15.61
N ARG A 15 -3.30 -18.22 15.48
CA ARG A 15 -4.41 -18.26 16.44
C ARG A 15 -4.19 -19.39 17.42
N THR A 16 -4.41 -19.11 18.69
CA THR A 16 -4.23 -20.09 19.77
C THR A 16 -5.30 -21.19 19.76
N GLN A 17 -6.42 -21.01 19.05
CA GLN A 17 -7.47 -22.02 18.87
C GLN A 17 -7.91 -22.17 17.41
N PRO A 18 -8.23 -23.40 16.96
CA PRO A 18 -8.75 -23.66 15.61
C PRO A 18 -10.11 -22.98 15.40
N LYS A 19 -10.37 -22.52 14.17
CA LYS A 19 -11.67 -21.93 13.81
C LYS A 19 -12.77 -23.00 13.90
N LEU A 20 -13.79 -22.74 14.71
CA LEU A 20 -14.98 -23.57 14.74
C LEU A 20 -15.77 -23.35 13.44
N GLN A 21 -16.17 -24.45 12.80
CA GLN A 21 -16.96 -24.41 11.56
C GLN A 21 -18.31 -23.72 11.78
N LEU A 22 -18.82 -23.07 10.73
CA LEU A 22 -20.19 -22.58 10.69
C LEU A 22 -21.15 -23.77 10.80
N LYS A 23 -22.16 -23.63 11.65
CA LYS A 23 -23.29 -24.56 11.76
C LYS A 23 -24.60 -23.78 11.60
N PRO A 24 -25.68 -24.37 11.06
CA PRO A 24 -26.99 -23.72 11.06
C PRO A 24 -27.35 -23.24 12.47
N GLY A 25 -27.66 -21.94 12.62
CA GLY A 25 -27.94 -21.31 13.92
C GLY A 25 -26.70 -20.85 14.72
N GLN A 26 -25.48 -21.03 14.22
CA GLN A 26 -24.25 -20.67 14.92
C GLN A 26 -23.30 -19.84 14.03
N ILE A 27 -23.18 -18.56 14.35
CA ILE A 27 -22.24 -17.63 13.68
C ILE A 27 -20.79 -18.07 13.96
N GLU A 28 -19.88 -17.86 13.00
CA GLU A 28 -18.45 -18.14 13.14
C GLU A 28 -17.91 -17.44 14.40
N ARG A 29 -17.39 -18.22 15.37
CA ARG A 29 -16.75 -17.68 16.57
C ARG A 29 -15.23 -17.64 16.37
N ARG A 30 -14.62 -16.54 16.80
CA ARG A 30 -13.17 -16.33 16.74
C ARG A 30 -12.69 -15.92 18.12
N THR A 31 -11.68 -16.62 18.63
CA THR A 31 -10.95 -16.16 19.81
C THR A 31 -10.14 -14.90 19.46
N HIS A 32 -10.12 -13.95 20.39
CA HIS A 32 -9.31 -12.74 20.26
C HIS A 32 -7.81 -13.03 20.48
N ASP A 33 -7.49 -14.15 21.14
CA ASP A 33 -6.10 -14.52 21.44
C ASP A 33 -5.32 -14.96 20.19
N TYR A 34 -4.14 -14.37 20.02
CA TYR A 34 -3.22 -14.68 18.94
C TYR A 34 -1.78 -14.72 19.44
N LYS A 35 -0.96 -15.52 18.77
CA LYS A 35 0.49 -15.56 18.94
C LYS A 35 1.14 -14.73 17.83
N ARG A 36 2.05 -13.84 18.23
CA ARG A 36 2.80 -12.97 17.31
C ARG A 36 4.09 -13.69 16.89
N HIS A 37 4.31 -13.82 15.59
CA HIS A 37 5.50 -14.47 15.01
C HIS A 37 6.45 -13.47 14.33
N GLY A 38 6.27 -12.17 14.59
CA GLY A 38 7.07 -11.08 14.02
C GLY A 38 6.30 -10.20 13.05
N THR A 39 6.97 -9.22 12.46
CA THR A 39 6.39 -8.26 11.52
C THR A 39 7.24 -8.09 10.26
N THR A 40 6.61 -7.59 9.20
CA THR A 40 7.27 -7.19 7.96
C THR A 40 6.63 -5.91 7.43
N SER A 41 7.33 -5.16 6.59
CA SER A 41 6.78 -4.04 5.82
C SER A 41 6.68 -4.41 4.34
N LEU A 42 5.81 -3.72 3.62
CA LEU A 42 5.61 -3.87 2.18
C LEU A 42 5.55 -2.49 1.53
N TYR A 43 6.50 -2.20 0.63
CA TYR A 43 6.33 -1.15 -0.36
C TYR A 43 5.53 -1.68 -1.54
N ALA A 44 4.59 -0.89 -2.03
CA ALA A 44 3.81 -1.22 -3.21
C ALA A 44 3.72 -0.01 -4.15
N ALA A 45 3.78 -0.27 -5.45
CA ALA A 45 3.57 0.69 -6.51
C ALA A 45 2.45 0.15 -7.42
N LEU A 46 1.29 0.77 -7.35
CA LEU A 46 0.13 0.48 -8.18
C LEU A 46 0.20 1.31 -9.46
N ASN A 47 0.25 0.65 -10.61
CA ASN A 47 0.13 1.31 -11.91
C ASN A 47 -1.33 1.69 -12.15
N ILE A 48 -1.58 2.99 -12.27
CA ILE A 48 -2.93 3.54 -12.42
C ILE A 48 -3.57 3.11 -13.75
N LEU A 49 -2.76 2.90 -14.79
CA LEU A 49 -3.25 2.67 -16.15
C LEU A 49 -3.68 1.22 -16.38
N ASN A 50 -2.99 0.24 -15.79
CA ASN A 50 -3.29 -1.18 -15.99
C ASN A 50 -3.69 -1.93 -14.71
N GLY A 51 -3.46 -1.33 -13.53
CA GLY A 51 -3.80 -1.92 -12.24
C GLY A 51 -2.79 -2.94 -11.70
N GLU A 52 -1.65 -3.12 -12.36
CA GLU A 52 -0.57 -3.99 -11.88
C GLU A 52 0.12 -3.38 -10.66
N VAL A 53 0.64 -4.25 -9.80
CA VAL A 53 1.35 -3.86 -8.58
C VAL A 53 2.76 -4.42 -8.59
N ILE A 54 3.73 -3.53 -8.43
CA ILE A 54 5.12 -3.87 -8.09
C ILE A 54 5.24 -3.83 -6.58
N GLY A 55 5.67 -4.91 -5.95
CA GLY A 55 5.77 -5.01 -4.50
C GLY A 55 7.15 -5.40 -4.01
N ARG A 56 7.61 -4.77 -2.92
CA ARG A 56 8.84 -5.12 -2.22
C ARG A 56 8.59 -5.28 -0.73
N ILE A 57 8.83 -6.49 -0.24
CA ILE A 57 8.76 -6.81 1.18
C ILE A 57 10.08 -6.47 1.85
N THR A 58 10.05 -5.70 2.93
CA THR A 58 11.22 -5.28 3.70
C THR A 58 11.05 -5.59 5.18
N GLN A 59 12.14 -5.68 5.92
CA GLN A 59 12.10 -5.82 7.38
C GLN A 59 12.12 -4.46 8.09
N ARG A 60 12.72 -3.45 7.45
CA ARG A 60 12.85 -2.08 7.96
C ARG A 60 12.25 -1.10 6.97
N HIS A 61 11.94 0.09 7.48
CA HIS A 61 11.38 1.20 6.73
C HIS A 61 12.30 2.41 6.88
N ARG A 62 13.28 2.55 5.98
CA ARG A 62 14.25 3.66 5.96
C ARG A 62 14.51 4.08 4.51
N ALA A 63 15.23 5.19 4.35
CA ALA A 63 15.64 5.71 3.05
C ALA A 63 16.34 4.66 2.15
N LYS A 64 17.17 3.79 2.73
CA LYS A 64 17.84 2.70 1.99
C LYS A 64 16.82 1.77 1.34
N GLU A 65 15.85 1.29 2.11
CA GLU A 65 14.81 0.38 1.63
C GLU A 65 13.90 1.05 0.58
N PHE A 66 13.60 2.35 0.76
CA PHE A 66 12.89 3.14 -0.24
C PHE A 66 13.69 3.27 -1.55
N LEU A 67 14.98 3.60 -1.48
CA LEU A 67 15.87 3.64 -2.66
C LEU A 67 15.95 2.28 -3.37
N ASP A 68 16.04 1.18 -2.62
CA ASP A 68 16.03 -0.16 -3.20
C ASP A 68 14.70 -0.46 -3.92
N PHE A 69 13.60 0.12 -3.45
CA PHE A 69 12.31 0.04 -4.12
C PHE A 69 12.26 0.89 -5.39
N LEU A 70 12.76 2.13 -5.37
CA LEU A 70 12.88 2.96 -6.57
C LEU A 70 13.73 2.28 -7.65
N ARG A 71 14.85 1.64 -7.28
CA ARG A 71 15.68 0.83 -8.20
C ARG A 71 14.95 -0.39 -8.74
N GLN A 72 14.00 -0.95 -8.00
CA GLN A 72 13.17 -2.04 -8.50
C GLN A 72 12.17 -1.53 -9.54
N ILE A 73 11.45 -0.45 -9.23
CA ILE A 73 10.56 0.23 -10.18
C ILE A 73 11.33 0.60 -11.46
N ASP A 74 12.54 1.14 -11.30
CA ASP A 74 13.40 1.51 -12.42
C ASP A 74 13.70 0.33 -13.36
N ARG A 75 13.85 -0.88 -12.82
CA ARG A 75 14.14 -2.10 -13.60
C ARG A 75 12.89 -2.73 -14.21
N GLU A 76 11.75 -2.63 -13.53
CA GLU A 76 10.49 -3.26 -13.92
C GLU A 76 9.62 -2.36 -14.83
N THR A 77 10.12 -1.17 -15.19
CA THR A 77 9.42 -0.22 -16.07
C THR A 77 10.26 0.11 -17.31
N PRO A 78 9.62 0.35 -18.47
CA PRO A 78 10.33 0.75 -19.70
C PRO A 78 11.24 1.96 -19.48
N LYS A 79 12.42 1.98 -20.10
CA LYS A 79 13.46 2.99 -19.85
C LYS A 79 13.13 4.35 -20.45
N GLU A 80 12.32 4.36 -21.50
CA GLU A 80 11.94 5.51 -22.31
C GLU A 80 10.81 6.33 -21.68
N GLN A 81 10.18 5.81 -20.62
CA GLN A 81 9.04 6.46 -19.97
C GLN A 81 9.45 7.29 -18.75
N ASP A 82 8.81 8.45 -18.64
CA ASP A 82 8.79 9.23 -17.41
C ASP A 82 7.94 8.52 -16.34
N LEU A 83 8.52 8.41 -15.15
CA LEU A 83 7.92 7.77 -13.99
C LEU A 83 7.37 8.83 -13.04
N HIS A 84 6.08 9.09 -13.16
CA HIS A 84 5.33 9.91 -12.21
C HIS A 84 4.88 9.06 -11.01
N LEU A 85 5.44 9.32 -9.83
CA LEU A 85 5.12 8.62 -8.58
C LEU A 85 4.27 9.52 -7.69
N ILE A 86 3.08 9.06 -7.31
CA ILE A 86 2.22 9.69 -6.31
C ILE A 86 2.54 9.04 -4.96
N LEU A 87 2.96 9.82 -3.98
CA LEU A 87 3.43 9.37 -2.67
C LEU A 87 2.78 10.17 -1.55
N ASP A 88 2.77 9.61 -0.34
CA ASP A 88 2.48 10.37 0.86
C ASP A 88 3.64 11.31 1.24
N ASN A 89 3.42 12.15 2.24
CA ASN A 89 4.40 13.16 2.65
C ASN A 89 5.46 12.63 3.66
N SER A 90 5.68 11.31 3.71
CA SER A 90 6.62 10.63 4.62
C SER A 90 8.01 11.25 4.57
N SER A 91 8.63 11.43 5.74
CA SER A 91 9.96 12.05 5.85
C SER A 91 11.05 11.22 5.16
N THR A 92 10.83 9.90 5.04
CA THR A 92 11.75 8.99 4.37
C THR A 92 11.96 9.32 2.89
N HIS A 93 10.94 9.91 2.24
CA HIS A 93 10.97 10.35 0.83
C HIS A 93 11.83 11.60 0.60
N LYS A 94 12.23 12.30 1.67
CA LYS A 94 12.90 13.62 1.60
C LYS A 94 14.29 13.64 2.19
N THR A 95 14.85 12.48 2.49
CA THR A 95 16.21 12.34 3.00
C THR A 95 17.24 12.84 1.97
N PRO A 96 18.41 13.35 2.41
CA PRO A 96 19.45 13.82 1.50
C PRO A 96 19.88 12.77 0.47
N GLU A 97 19.93 11.50 0.87
CA GLU A 97 20.30 10.38 0.00
C GLU A 97 19.25 10.14 -1.10
N VAL A 98 17.96 10.30 -0.77
CA VAL A 98 16.88 10.18 -1.75
C VAL A 98 16.91 11.35 -2.73
N LYS A 99 17.12 12.58 -2.25
CA LYS A 99 17.26 13.76 -3.11
C LYS A 99 18.43 13.62 -4.07
N ALA A 100 19.62 13.27 -3.57
CA ALA A 100 20.82 13.06 -4.38
C ALA A 100 20.66 11.91 -5.40
N TRP A 101 19.87 10.89 -5.09
CA TRP A 101 19.54 9.84 -6.05
C TRP A 101 18.61 10.35 -7.15
N LEU A 102 17.57 11.10 -6.79
CA LEU A 102 16.61 11.66 -7.75
C LEU A 102 17.24 12.68 -8.71
N GLU A 103 18.20 13.47 -8.26
CA GLU A 103 18.99 14.37 -9.12
C GLU A 103 19.71 13.64 -10.26
N LYS A 104 20.09 12.37 -10.03
CA LYS A 104 20.74 11.52 -11.04
C LYS A 104 19.75 10.71 -11.89
N HIS A 105 18.47 10.70 -11.53
CA HIS A 105 17.43 9.89 -12.16
C HIS A 105 16.24 10.77 -12.59
N PHE A 106 16.50 11.66 -13.56
CA PHE A 106 15.58 12.70 -14.03
C PHE A 106 14.21 12.20 -14.53
N ARG A 107 14.10 10.91 -14.90
CA ARG A 107 12.81 10.30 -15.27
C ARG A 107 11.85 10.13 -14.10
N PHE A 108 12.32 10.16 -12.85
CA PHE A 108 11.46 10.07 -11.67
C PHE A 108 10.91 11.44 -11.28
N LYS A 109 9.58 11.59 -11.34
CA LYS A 109 8.85 12.79 -10.97
C LYS A 109 7.94 12.46 -9.79
N LEU A 110 8.31 12.94 -8.59
CA LEU A 110 7.56 12.68 -7.36
C LEU A 110 6.48 13.74 -7.16
N HIS A 111 5.27 13.28 -6.88
CA HIS A 111 4.09 14.07 -6.57
C HIS A 111 3.58 13.68 -5.20
N PHE A 112 3.47 14.64 -4.28
CA PHE A 112 3.05 14.37 -2.92
C PHE A 112 1.56 14.65 -2.73
N THR A 113 0.83 13.73 -2.10
CA THR A 113 -0.55 13.97 -1.70
C THR A 113 -0.61 15.09 -0.66
N PRO A 114 -1.66 15.93 -0.66
CA PRO A 114 -1.89 16.89 0.41
C PRO A 114 -1.89 16.23 1.79
N THR A 115 -1.49 16.99 2.81
CA THR A 115 -1.53 16.53 4.21
C THR A 115 -2.94 16.06 4.56
N SER A 116 -3.04 14.91 5.24
CA SER A 116 -4.30 14.27 5.63
C SER A 116 -5.21 13.83 4.45
N ALA A 117 -4.67 13.73 3.23
CA ALA A 117 -5.40 13.26 2.05
C ALA A 117 -4.90 11.91 1.54
N SER A 118 -4.57 11.00 2.47
CA SER A 118 -4.07 9.64 2.18
C SER A 118 -5.02 8.86 1.24
N TRP A 119 -6.34 9.10 1.38
CA TRP A 119 -7.40 8.56 0.52
C TRP A 119 -7.24 8.87 -0.98
N LEU A 120 -6.43 9.86 -1.37
CA LEU A 120 -6.08 10.14 -2.77
C LEU A 120 -5.05 9.15 -3.33
N ASN A 121 -4.34 8.42 -2.47
CA ASN A 121 -3.32 7.46 -2.87
C ASN A 121 -3.98 6.11 -3.22
N ALA A 122 -4.19 5.85 -4.51
CA ALA A 122 -4.94 4.69 -5.01
C ALA A 122 -4.45 3.33 -4.48
N VAL A 123 -3.15 3.19 -4.19
CA VAL A 123 -2.55 1.98 -3.61
C VAL A 123 -3.07 1.65 -2.21
N GLU A 124 -3.56 2.64 -1.43
CA GLU A 124 -4.19 2.37 -0.14
C GLU A 124 -5.44 1.49 -0.29
N GLY A 125 -6.20 1.70 -1.36
CA GLY A 125 -7.33 0.84 -1.72
C GLY A 125 -6.90 -0.59 -2.04
N TRP A 126 -5.73 -0.77 -2.65
CA TRP A 126 -5.14 -2.09 -2.89
C TRP A 126 -4.65 -2.74 -1.59
N PHE A 127 -4.03 -1.99 -0.68
CA PHE A 127 -3.68 -2.49 0.65
C PHE A 127 -4.91 -2.97 1.43
N GLY A 128 -6.03 -2.25 1.35
CA GLY A 128 -7.29 -2.70 1.95
C GLY A 128 -7.85 -3.99 1.34
N GLN A 129 -7.51 -4.32 0.08
CA GLN A 129 -7.83 -5.62 -0.51
C GLN A 129 -6.90 -6.72 -0.01
N LEU A 130 -5.58 -6.46 0.04
CA LEU A 130 -4.59 -7.38 0.60
C LEU A 130 -4.97 -7.76 2.05
N GLU A 131 -5.30 -6.78 2.88
CA GLU A 131 -5.71 -7.01 4.26
C GLU A 131 -6.94 -7.91 4.34
N ARG A 132 -8.05 -7.50 3.71
CA ARG A 132 -9.32 -8.23 3.83
C ARG A 132 -9.27 -9.63 3.23
N ARG A 133 -8.53 -9.83 2.13
CA ARG A 133 -8.57 -11.06 1.34
C ARG A 133 -7.44 -12.04 1.68
N ALA A 134 -6.27 -11.56 2.08
CA ALA A 134 -5.12 -12.42 2.35
C ALA A 134 -4.70 -12.44 3.83
N LEU A 135 -4.78 -11.31 4.54
CA LEU A 135 -4.18 -11.19 5.87
C LEU A 135 -5.19 -11.42 7.00
N TYR A 136 -6.38 -10.82 6.94
CA TYR A 136 -7.36 -10.80 8.03
C TYR A 136 -7.84 -12.19 8.45
N ARG A 137 -7.93 -13.12 7.49
CA ARG A 137 -8.32 -14.52 7.74
C ARG A 137 -7.14 -15.48 7.74
N GLY A 138 -5.94 -15.00 7.40
CA GLY A 138 -4.72 -15.79 7.34
C GLY A 138 -4.26 -16.25 8.71
N ILE A 139 -3.57 -17.38 8.74
CA ILE A 139 -2.86 -17.90 9.92
C ILE A 139 -1.42 -18.03 9.47
N PHE A 140 -0.51 -17.37 10.18
CA PHE A 140 0.91 -17.29 9.82
C PHE A 140 1.75 -17.63 11.04
N THR A 141 2.35 -18.82 11.02
CA THR A 141 3.22 -19.34 12.10
C THR A 141 4.66 -18.83 11.98
N SER A 142 4.97 -18.07 10.92
CA SER A 142 6.24 -17.38 10.73
C SER A 142 6.12 -16.17 9.82
N VAL A 143 7.08 -15.23 9.91
CA VAL A 143 7.23 -14.16 8.93
C VAL A 143 7.45 -14.73 7.52
N GLY A 144 8.12 -15.88 7.38
CA GLY A 144 8.33 -16.52 6.08
C GLY A 144 7.02 -16.87 5.37
N GLU A 145 6.04 -17.41 6.09
CA GLU A 145 4.70 -17.72 5.56
C GLU A 145 3.94 -16.45 5.19
N LEU A 146 3.97 -15.43 6.04
CA LEU A 146 3.37 -14.13 5.73
C LEU A 146 3.95 -13.55 4.43
N LYS A 147 5.27 -13.59 4.27
CA LYS A 147 5.93 -13.10 3.04
C LYS A 147 5.50 -13.90 1.81
N LYS A 148 5.39 -15.22 1.92
CA LYS A 148 4.89 -16.08 0.82
C LYS A 148 3.45 -15.72 0.45
N ALA A 149 2.58 -15.49 1.44
CA ALA A 149 1.19 -15.11 1.20
C ALA A 149 1.05 -13.75 0.51
N ILE A 150 1.84 -12.75 0.92
CA ILE A 150 1.88 -11.43 0.27
C ILE A 150 2.34 -11.55 -1.19
N ARG A 151 3.45 -12.29 -1.45
CA ARG A 151 3.93 -12.50 -2.83
C ARG A 151 2.90 -13.20 -3.70
N ARG A 152 2.27 -14.26 -3.19
CA ARG A 152 1.20 -14.97 -3.89
C ARG A 152 0.02 -14.04 -4.20
N PHE A 153 -0.34 -13.16 -3.27
CA PHE A 153 -1.42 -12.21 -3.47
C PHE A 153 -1.09 -11.20 -4.58
N ILE A 154 0.13 -10.63 -4.59
CA ILE A 154 0.59 -9.73 -5.65
C ILE A 154 0.56 -10.43 -7.01
N GLN A 155 1.12 -11.64 -7.09
CA GLN A 155 1.12 -12.43 -8.33
C GLN A 155 -0.31 -12.70 -8.82
N THR A 156 -1.19 -13.19 -7.95
CA THR A 156 -2.59 -13.48 -8.29
C THR A 156 -3.34 -12.21 -8.70
N HIS A 157 -3.05 -11.08 -8.05
CA HIS A 157 -3.63 -9.79 -8.40
C HIS A 157 -3.21 -9.37 -9.81
N ASN A 158 -1.90 -9.38 -10.11
CA ASN A 158 -1.38 -8.99 -11.41
C ASN A 158 -1.91 -9.90 -12.54
N GLU A 159 -2.00 -11.22 -12.30
CA GLU A 159 -2.46 -12.18 -13.29
C GLU A 159 -3.98 -12.12 -13.54
N LYS A 160 -4.79 -11.84 -12.52
CA LYS A 160 -6.26 -12.09 -12.58
C LYS A 160 -7.15 -10.91 -12.27
N LEU A 161 -6.63 -9.89 -11.57
CA LEU A 161 -7.44 -8.79 -11.03
C LEU A 161 -6.97 -7.40 -11.47
N ALA A 162 -5.78 -7.30 -12.09
CA ALA A 162 -5.23 -6.06 -12.58
C ALA A 162 -6.20 -5.41 -13.58
N LYS A 163 -6.65 -4.22 -13.23
CA LYS A 163 -7.52 -3.40 -14.05
C LYS A 163 -7.21 -1.92 -13.81
N PRO A 164 -7.37 -1.07 -14.85
CA PRO A 164 -7.17 0.36 -14.71
C PRO A 164 -7.91 0.93 -13.49
N PHE A 165 -7.21 1.74 -12.70
CA PHE A 165 -7.84 2.41 -11.56
C PHE A 165 -8.77 3.50 -12.09
N ARG A 166 -10.02 3.52 -11.61
CA ARG A 166 -11.02 4.51 -12.00
C ARG A 166 -11.39 5.41 -10.83
N TRP A 167 -11.14 6.71 -10.99
CA TRP A 167 -11.69 7.73 -10.11
C TRP A 167 -13.16 7.95 -10.43
N HIS A 168 -14.03 7.77 -9.45
CA HIS A 168 -15.48 7.99 -9.62
C HIS A 168 -15.89 9.46 -9.38
N LYS A 169 -15.08 10.22 -8.63
CA LYS A 169 -15.32 11.65 -8.38
C LYS A 169 -14.42 12.48 -9.28
N SER A 170 -14.99 13.50 -9.90
CA SER A 170 -14.21 14.49 -10.65
C SER A 170 -13.31 15.30 -9.71
N ALA A 171 -12.22 15.86 -10.24
CA ALA A 171 -11.35 16.76 -9.49
C ALA A 171 -12.15 17.96 -8.93
N GLU A 172 -13.06 18.52 -9.72
CA GLU A 172 -13.96 19.59 -9.27
C GLU A 172 -14.79 19.18 -8.05
N SER A 173 -15.44 18.02 -8.09
CA SER A 173 -16.23 17.49 -6.97
C SER A 173 -15.40 17.31 -5.70
N ILE A 174 -14.15 16.84 -5.85
CA ILE A 174 -13.20 16.71 -4.75
C ILE A 174 -12.86 18.10 -4.19
N MET A 175 -12.50 19.06 -5.04
CA MET A 175 -12.13 20.41 -4.63
C MET A 175 -13.28 21.14 -3.93
N THR A 176 -14.51 21.04 -4.46
CA THR A 176 -15.71 21.59 -3.81
C THR A 176 -15.93 20.98 -2.42
N SER A 177 -15.74 19.66 -2.27
CA SER A 177 -15.87 18.99 -0.97
C SER A 177 -14.82 19.46 0.03
N VAL A 178 -13.57 19.62 -0.40
CA VAL A 178 -12.46 20.13 0.43
C VAL A 178 -12.72 21.58 0.85
N THR A 179 -13.16 22.45 -0.06
CA THR A 179 -13.50 23.85 0.23
C THR A 179 -14.63 23.93 1.26
N ARG A 180 -15.69 23.13 1.09
CA ARG A 180 -16.79 23.06 2.06
C ARG A 180 -16.32 22.62 3.45
N ALA A 181 -15.47 21.59 3.51
CA ALA A 181 -14.90 21.14 4.78
C ALA A 181 -14.06 22.23 5.46
N LYS A 182 -13.23 22.96 4.71
CA LYS A 182 -12.46 24.11 5.25
C LYS A 182 -13.36 25.19 5.83
N LEU A 183 -14.44 25.57 5.13
CA LEU A 183 -15.40 26.57 5.61
C LEU A 183 -16.08 26.12 6.91
N SER A 184 -16.51 24.85 6.99
CA SER A 184 -17.16 24.32 8.20
C SER A 184 -16.27 24.28 9.46
N VAL A 185 -14.95 24.30 9.30
CA VAL A 185 -13.99 24.38 10.43
C VAL A 185 -13.80 25.82 10.89
N ILE A 186 -14.02 26.80 10.00
CA ILE A 186 -13.95 28.23 10.31
C ILE A 186 -15.24 28.69 10.99
N ASP A 187 -16.41 28.22 10.53
CA ASP A 187 -17.73 28.60 11.08
C ASP A 187 -18.06 27.96 12.44
N ASN A 188 -17.30 26.93 12.86
CA ASN A 188 -17.45 26.25 14.16
C ASN A 188 -16.47 26.77 15.24
N LYS A 189 -15.87 27.95 15.04
CA LYS A 189 -15.07 28.69 16.03
C LYS A 189 -15.76 29.99 16.39
#